data_AF-A0A4Q6C1T0-F1
#
_entry.id   AF-A0A4Q6C1T0-F1
#
_cell.length_a   1.000
_cell.length_b   1.000
_cell.length_c   1.000
_cell.angle_alpha   90.00
_cell.angle_beta   90.00
_cell.angle_gamma   90.00
#
_symmetry.space_group_name_H-M   'P 1'
#
loop_
_entity.id
_entity.type
_entity.pdbx_description
1 polymer ?
#
loop_
_entity_poly.entity_id
_entity_poly.type
_entity_poly.pdbx_seq_one_letter_code
_entity_poly.pdbx_strand_id
1 'polypeptide(L)'
;MPHGWLGMAVGYATMLVAFSAVFVGIKHQRDVGGGGVIRFWPAFGMGLAISFIAALFYVAAWELVQATIVKDFAGSYAESVIAAQRAKGMDPAALAKLTAEMEAFKIQYADPLFRLPMTFAEIFPVGVLVSLVSALVLRNPRVLPARAG
;
A
#
# COMPACT_ATOMS: atom_id res chain seq x y z
N MET A 1 23.27 -0.03 12.99
CA MET A 1 23.36 -0.71 11.69
C MET A 1 22.48 0.04 10.68
N PRO A 2 22.94 0.31 9.44
CA PRO A 2 22.28 1.23 8.51
C PRO A 2 21.19 0.52 7.70
N HIS A 3 20.05 0.21 8.32
CA HIS A 3 18.94 -0.51 7.67
C HIS A 3 17.81 0.41 7.18
N GLY A 4 17.82 1.70 7.54
CA GLY A 4 16.73 2.61 7.23
C GLY A 4 16.60 2.98 5.75
N TRP A 5 17.71 3.27 5.07
CA TRP A 5 17.66 3.84 3.71
C TRP A 5 17.38 2.79 2.63
N LEU A 6 17.94 1.58 2.75
CA LEU A 6 17.65 0.47 1.83
C LEU A 6 16.21 0.00 1.97
N GLY A 7 15.70 -0.13 3.22
CA GLY A 7 14.30 -0.47 3.46
C GLY A 7 13.34 0.56 2.87
N MET A 8 13.62 1.85 3.07
CA MET A 8 12.84 2.94 2.45
C MET A 8 12.93 2.92 0.92
N ALA A 9 14.14 2.76 0.35
CA ALA A 9 14.32 2.73 -1.10
C ALA A 9 13.58 1.56 -1.75
N VAL A 10 13.65 0.37 -1.15
CA VAL A 10 12.90 -0.82 -1.60
C VAL A 10 11.40 -0.59 -1.46
N GLY A 11 10.93 0.01 -0.36
CA GLY A 11 9.51 0.37 -0.18
C GLY A 11 9.01 1.33 -1.26
N TYR A 12 9.73 2.42 -1.51
CA TYR A 12 9.40 3.39 -2.55
C TYR A 12 9.48 2.81 -3.96
N ALA A 13 10.49 1.99 -4.26
CA ALA A 13 10.61 1.31 -5.54
C ALA A 13 9.42 0.37 -5.77
N THR A 14 9.01 -0.37 -4.74
CA THR A 14 7.86 -1.28 -4.81
C THR A 14 6.56 -0.50 -5.02
N MET A 15 6.38 0.65 -4.34
CA MET A 15 5.24 1.54 -4.58
C MET A 15 5.21 2.08 -6.01
N LEU A 16 6.35 2.50 -6.56
CA LEU A 16 6.46 2.97 -7.95
C LEU A 16 6.10 1.86 -8.95
N VAL A 17 6.57 0.64 -8.72
CA VAL A 17 6.22 -0.52 -9.55
C VAL A 17 4.71 -0.81 -9.45
N ALA A 18 4.13 -0.78 -8.24
CA ALA A 18 2.69 -0.99 -8.06
C ALA A 18 1.85 0.08 -8.77
N PHE A 19 2.20 1.37 -8.64
CA PHE A 19 1.47 2.46 -9.30
C PHE A 19 1.64 2.46 -10.82
N SER A 20 2.80 2.05 -11.33
CA SER A 20 3.01 1.91 -12.77
C SER A 20 2.15 0.79 -13.37
N ALA A 21 1.90 -0.30 -12.64
CA ALA A 21 0.99 -1.36 -13.09
C ALA A 21 -0.46 -0.86 -13.25
N VAL A 22 -0.96 -0.01 -12.33
CA VAL A 22 -2.29 0.63 -12.45
C VAL A 22 -2.37 1.49 -13.72
N PHE A 23 -1.33 2.29 -13.96
CA PHE A 23 -1.24 3.15 -15.14
C PHE A 23 -1.20 2.36 -16.45
N VAL A 24 -0.40 1.29 -16.50
CA VAL A 24 -0.29 0.40 -17.66
C VAL A 24 -1.61 -0.33 -17.91
N GLY A 25 -2.31 -0.78 -16.86
CA GLY A 25 -3.62 -1.43 -17.00
C GLY A 25 -4.67 -0.51 -17.65
N ILE A 26 -4.78 0.73 -17.19
CA ILE A 26 -5.71 1.71 -17.77
C ILE A 26 -5.31 2.06 -19.21
N LYS A 27 -4.00 2.22 -19.47
CA LYS A 27 -3.47 2.48 -20.81
C LYS A 27 -3.75 1.32 -21.78
N HIS A 28 -3.54 0.08 -21.35
CA HIS A 28 -3.79 -1.11 -22.18
C HIS A 28 -5.25 -1.19 -22.61
N GLN A 29 -6.20 -0.93 -21.72
CA GLN A 29 -7.61 -0.92 -22.11
C GLN A 29 -7.94 0.23 -23.06
N ARG A 30 -7.38 1.43 -22.85
CA ARG A 30 -7.56 2.55 -23.77
C ARG A 30 -7.06 2.20 -25.18
N ASP A 31 -5.88 1.61 -25.27
CA ASP A 31 -5.19 1.36 -26.54
C ASP A 31 -5.75 0.12 -27.26
N VAL A 32 -6.06 -0.98 -26.54
CA VAL A 32 -6.50 -2.27 -27.13
C VAL A 32 -8.03 -2.42 -27.15
N GLY A 33 -8.73 -1.97 -26.10
CA GLY A 33 -10.18 -2.13 -25.96
C GLY A 33 -11.02 -0.93 -26.39
N GLY A 34 -10.43 0.28 -26.39
CA GLY A 34 -11.14 1.55 -26.62
C GLY A 34 -10.72 2.32 -27.88
N GLY A 35 -9.79 1.80 -28.69
CA GLY A 35 -9.36 2.47 -29.92
C GLY A 35 -8.62 3.80 -29.70
N GLY A 36 -7.91 3.94 -28.57
CA GLY A 36 -7.06 5.10 -28.26
C GLY A 36 -7.75 6.23 -27.49
N VAL A 37 -9.05 6.12 -27.18
CA VAL A 37 -9.79 7.14 -26.42
C VAL A 37 -10.62 6.48 -25.31
N ILE A 38 -10.51 6.98 -24.08
CA ILE A 38 -11.29 6.49 -22.95
C ILE A 38 -12.00 7.63 -22.23
N ARG A 39 -13.29 7.43 -21.91
CA ARG A 39 -14.07 8.39 -21.10
C ARG A 39 -13.69 8.25 -19.62
N PHE A 40 -13.89 9.33 -18.84
CA PHE A 40 -13.55 9.38 -17.42
C PHE A 40 -14.16 8.23 -16.60
N TRP A 41 -15.45 7.96 -16.75
CA TRP A 41 -16.16 6.92 -15.99
C TRP A 41 -15.61 5.50 -16.23
N PRO A 42 -15.43 5.04 -17.49
CA PRO A 42 -14.72 3.78 -17.77
C PRO A 42 -13.29 3.71 -17.23
N ALA A 43 -12.52 4.81 -17.34
CA ALA A 43 -11.14 4.85 -16.85
C ALA A 43 -11.08 4.75 -15.32
N PHE A 44 -11.98 5.47 -14.63
CA PHE A 44 -12.08 5.45 -13.17
C PHE A 44 -12.57 4.10 -12.66
N GLY A 45 -13.60 3.51 -13.28
CA GLY A 45 -14.12 2.19 -12.90
C GLY A 45 -13.08 1.08 -13.04
N MET A 46 -12.26 1.13 -14.10
CA MET A 46 -11.11 0.23 -14.23
C MET A 46 -10.02 0.46 -13.19
N GLY A 47 -9.66 1.72 -12.93
CA GLY A 47 -8.68 2.03 -11.89
C GLY A 47 -9.14 1.48 -10.53
N LEU A 48 -10.42 1.66 -10.20
CA LEU A 48 -11.06 1.06 -9.02
C LEU A 48 -10.98 -0.47 -9.02
N ALA A 49 -11.29 -1.14 -10.14
CA ALA A 49 -11.22 -2.60 -10.24
C ALA A 49 -9.78 -3.11 -10.06
N ILE A 50 -8.80 -2.46 -10.69
CA ILE A 50 -7.37 -2.80 -10.54
C ILE A 50 -6.93 -2.56 -9.09
N SER A 51 -7.34 -1.45 -8.49
CA SER A 51 -7.01 -1.12 -7.09
C SER A 51 -7.63 -2.10 -6.11
N PHE A 52 -8.85 -2.58 -6.39
CA PHE A 52 -9.52 -3.60 -5.60
C PHE A 52 -8.77 -4.94 -5.67
N ILE A 53 -8.39 -5.39 -6.88
CA ILE A 53 -7.60 -6.61 -7.08
C ILE A 53 -6.22 -6.47 -6.41
N ALA A 54 -5.56 -5.33 -6.58
CA ALA A 54 -4.27 -5.06 -5.95
C ALA A 54 -4.36 -5.09 -4.42
N ALA A 55 -5.43 -4.54 -3.84
CA ALA A 55 -5.67 -4.62 -2.39
C ALA A 55 -5.84 -6.07 -1.92
N LEU A 56 -6.56 -6.92 -2.67
CA LEU A 56 -6.66 -8.36 -2.35
C LEU A 56 -5.31 -9.07 -2.40
N PHE A 57 -4.51 -8.84 -3.44
CA PHE A 57 -3.16 -9.40 -3.54
C PHE A 57 -2.23 -8.90 -2.44
N TYR A 58 -2.33 -7.62 -2.06
CA TYR A 58 -1.56 -7.07 -0.96
C TYR A 58 -1.92 -7.75 0.36
N VAL A 59 -3.21 -7.88 0.64
CA VAL A 59 -3.72 -8.57 1.83
C VAL A 59 -3.23 -10.03 1.86
N ALA A 60 -3.31 -10.74 0.73
CA ALA A 60 -2.82 -12.11 0.63
C ALA A 60 -1.29 -12.22 0.80
N ALA A 61 -0.53 -11.30 0.20
CA ALA A 61 0.92 -11.24 0.36
C ALA A 61 1.30 -10.92 1.81
N TRP A 62 0.56 -10.04 2.49
CA TRP A 62 0.77 -9.72 3.90
C TRP A 62 0.53 -10.92 4.82
N GLU A 63 -0.53 -11.69 4.58
CA GLU A 63 -0.77 -12.95 5.27
C GLU A 63 0.36 -13.97 5.00
N LEU A 64 0.81 -14.09 3.75
CA LEU A 64 1.93 -14.97 3.38
C LEU A 64 3.23 -14.57 4.08
N VAL A 65 3.55 -13.28 4.11
CA VAL A 65 4.74 -12.73 4.77
C VAL A 65 4.70 -13.00 6.27
N GLN A 66 3.55 -12.87 6.93
CA GLN A 66 3.44 -13.21 8.35
C GLN A 66 3.53 -14.72 8.61
N ALA A 67 2.99 -15.55 7.72
CA ALA A 67 3.10 -16.99 7.84
C ALA A 67 4.55 -17.50 7.64
N THR A 68 5.33 -16.82 6.80
CA THR A 68 6.64 -17.33 6.33
C THR A 68 7.85 -16.58 6.88
N ILE A 69 7.83 -15.24 6.88
CA ILE A 69 8.99 -14.38 7.15
C ILE A 69 8.89 -13.77 8.55
N VAL A 70 7.77 -13.13 8.87
CA VAL A 70 7.61 -12.36 10.10
C VAL A 70 6.59 -13.02 11.01
N LYS A 71 6.95 -14.18 11.56
CA LYS A 71 6.12 -14.96 12.50
C LYS A 71 5.62 -14.13 13.70
N ASP A 72 6.32 -13.06 14.07
CA ASP A 72 5.89 -12.10 15.11
C ASP A 72 6.20 -10.64 14.71
N PHE A 73 5.53 -10.14 13.67
CA PHE A 73 5.73 -8.75 13.20
C PHE A 73 5.38 -7.75 14.31
N ALA A 74 4.24 -7.95 14.97
CA ALA A 74 3.76 -7.06 16.01
C ALA A 74 4.72 -7.02 17.22
N GLY A 75 5.31 -8.17 17.60
CA GLY A 75 6.34 -8.23 18.63
C GLY A 75 7.60 -7.48 18.28
N SER A 76 8.18 -7.75 17.10
CA SER A 76 9.40 -7.05 16.68
C SER A 76 9.17 -5.54 16.50
N TYR A 77 7.98 -5.15 16.03
CA TYR A 77 7.60 -3.75 15.87
C TYR A 77 7.48 -3.06 17.23
N ALA A 78 6.74 -3.62 18.18
CA ALA A 78 6.60 -3.07 19.52
C ALA A 78 7.97 -2.92 20.21
N GLU A 79 8.84 -3.93 20.15
CA GLU A 79 10.19 -3.86 20.70
C GLU A 79 11.01 -2.75 20.04
N SER A 80 10.94 -2.62 18.72
CA SER A 80 11.66 -1.57 17.99
C SER A 80 11.19 -0.15 18.37
N VAL A 81 9.88 0.04 18.54
CA VAL A 81 9.26 1.32 18.91
C VAL A 81 9.62 1.69 20.34
N ILE A 82 9.50 0.74 21.28
CA ILE A 82 9.86 0.94 22.68
C ILE A 82 11.36 1.25 22.80
N ALA A 83 12.22 0.50 22.10
CA ALA A 83 13.66 0.74 22.09
C ALA A 83 14.01 2.12 21.51
N ALA A 84 13.35 2.53 20.42
CA ALA A 84 13.56 3.84 19.81
C ALA A 84 13.12 5.00 20.72
N GLN A 85 11.97 4.87 21.40
CA GLN A 85 11.48 5.90 22.32
C GLN A 85 12.30 5.97 23.61
N ARG A 86 12.76 4.82 24.11
CA ARG A 86 13.71 4.75 25.22
C ARG A 86 15.05 5.42 24.86
N ALA A 87 15.55 5.19 23.65
CA ALA A 87 16.78 5.84 23.15
C ALA A 87 16.63 7.36 22.97
N LYS A 88 15.40 7.85 22.72
CA LYS A 88 15.07 9.29 22.68
C LYS A 88 14.96 9.93 24.08
N GLY A 89 15.13 9.17 25.15
CA GLY A 89 15.06 9.69 26.51
C GLY A 89 13.64 10.03 26.97
N MET A 90 12.63 9.35 26.41
CA MET A 90 11.25 9.52 26.85
C MET A 90 11.09 9.19 28.34
N ASP A 91 10.23 9.95 29.02
CA ASP A 91 9.93 9.76 30.44
C ASP A 91 9.49 8.32 30.75
N PRO A 92 9.94 7.70 31.86
CA PRO A 92 9.62 6.31 32.19
C PRO A 92 8.12 6.04 32.34
N ALA A 93 7.32 7.01 32.82
CA ALA A 93 5.87 6.82 32.95
C ALA A 93 5.19 6.86 31.57
N ALA A 94 5.67 7.72 30.66
CA ALA A 94 5.22 7.73 29.27
C ALA A 94 5.64 6.45 28.51
N LEU A 95 6.85 5.94 28.77
CA LEU A 95 7.34 4.70 28.18
C LEU A 95 6.53 3.47 28.65
N ALA A 96 6.15 3.42 29.94
CA ALA A 96 5.29 2.36 30.47
C ALA A 96 3.89 2.39 29.83
N LYS A 97 3.31 3.59 29.67
CA LYS A 97 2.03 3.76 28.96
C LYS A 97 2.13 3.32 27.50
N LEU A 98 3.16 3.76 26.79
CA LEU A 98 3.42 3.35 25.41
C LEU A 98 3.59 1.83 25.30
N THR A 99 4.29 1.20 26.25
CA THR A 99 4.49 -0.25 26.25
C THR A 99 3.16 -0.99 26.41
N ALA A 100 2.28 -0.54 27.32
CA ALA A 100 0.94 -1.11 27.49
C ALA A 100 0.06 -0.91 26.24
N GLU A 101 0.14 0.26 25.59
CA GLU A 101 -0.55 0.53 24.32
C GLU A 101 -0.03 -0.39 23.20
N MET A 102 1.28 -0.61 23.13
CA MET A 102 1.90 -1.52 22.15
C MET A 102 1.55 -2.99 22.41
N GLU A 103 1.44 -3.43 23.67
CA GLU A 103 0.97 -4.78 23.99
C GLU A 103 -0.50 -4.98 23.62
N ALA A 104 -1.37 -4.02 23.92
CA ALA A 104 -2.76 -4.06 23.50
C ALA A 104 -2.87 -4.10 21.96
N PHE A 105 -2.02 -3.32 21.27
CA PHE A 105 -1.92 -3.35 19.81
C PHE A 105 -1.45 -4.73 19.32
N LYS A 106 -0.44 -5.36 19.94
CA LYS A 106 -0.01 -6.72 19.60
C LYS A 106 -1.14 -7.73 19.68
N ILE A 107 -1.94 -7.69 20.75
CA ILE A 107 -3.07 -8.62 20.94
C ILE A 107 -4.13 -8.40 19.86
N GLN A 108 -4.46 -7.14 19.55
CA GLN A 108 -5.42 -6.82 18.48
C GLN A 108 -4.88 -7.20 17.08
N TYR A 109 -3.59 -6.98 16.83
CA TYR A 109 -2.94 -7.28 15.54
C TYR A 109 -2.69 -8.77 15.31
N ALA A 110 -2.69 -9.57 16.39
CA ALA A 110 -2.64 -11.02 16.32
C ALA A 110 -3.94 -11.61 15.73
N ASP A 111 -5.07 -10.89 15.83
CA ASP A 111 -6.33 -11.29 15.22
C ASP A 111 -6.36 -10.89 13.73
N PRO A 112 -6.39 -11.87 12.79
CA PRO A 112 -6.50 -11.58 11.37
C PRO A 112 -7.75 -10.74 11.05
N LEU A 113 -8.85 -10.88 11.80
CA LEU A 113 -10.08 -10.15 11.57
C LEU A 113 -9.94 -8.64 11.83
N PHE A 114 -8.99 -8.22 12.68
CA PHE A 114 -8.69 -6.80 12.91
C PHE A 114 -7.64 -6.28 11.94
N ARG A 115 -6.62 -7.09 11.66
CA ARG A 115 -5.49 -6.73 10.81
C ARG A 115 -5.87 -6.57 9.35
N LEU A 116 -6.65 -7.49 8.79
CA LEU A 116 -7.05 -7.49 7.38
C LEU A 116 -7.80 -6.21 6.98
N PRO A 117 -8.88 -5.78 7.68
CA PRO A 117 -9.58 -4.55 7.34
C PRO A 117 -8.75 -3.29 7.62
N MET A 118 -7.87 -3.29 8.64
CA MET A 118 -6.97 -2.15 8.89
C MET A 118 -6.02 -1.94 7.70
N THR A 119 -5.35 -3.01 7.27
CA THR A 119 -4.41 -2.96 6.14
C THR A 119 -5.12 -2.60 4.84
N PHE A 120 -6.33 -3.14 4.64
CA PHE A 120 -7.17 -2.77 3.50
C PHE A 120 -7.57 -1.29 3.54
N ALA A 121 -7.98 -0.76 4.69
CA ALA A 121 -8.38 0.63 4.86
C ALA A 121 -7.22 1.62 4.71
N GLU A 122 -5.97 1.19 4.88
CA GLU A 122 -4.79 2.00 4.62
C GLU A 122 -4.49 2.11 3.11
N ILE A 123 -4.60 1.00 2.38
CA ILE A 123 -4.18 0.93 0.97
C ILE A 123 -5.29 1.28 0.00
N PHE A 124 -6.53 0.93 0.32
CA PHE A 124 -7.68 1.18 -0.54
C PHE A 124 -7.85 2.66 -0.89
N PRO A 125 -7.78 3.62 0.07
CA PRO A 125 -7.86 5.05 -0.26
C PRO A 125 -6.71 5.53 -1.16
N VAL A 126 -5.50 4.99 -0.96
CA VAL A 126 -4.34 5.30 -1.80
C VAL A 126 -4.54 4.80 -3.22
N GLY A 127 -5.04 3.57 -3.39
CA GLY A 127 -5.41 3.01 -4.69
C GLY A 127 -6.50 3.83 -5.40
N VAL A 128 -7.52 4.29 -4.66
CA VAL A 128 -8.57 5.17 -5.17
C VAL A 128 -8.00 6.51 -5.66
N LEU A 129 -7.10 7.13 -4.89
CA LEU A 129 -6.44 8.38 -5.29
C LEU A 129 -5.61 8.20 -6.56
N VAL A 130 -4.82 7.13 -6.64
CA VAL A 130 -4.00 6.83 -7.82
C VAL A 130 -4.86 6.54 -9.04
N SER A 131 -5.97 5.83 -8.85
CA SER A 131 -6.97 5.58 -9.89
C SER A 131 -7.62 6.87 -10.38
N LEU A 132 -7.94 7.79 -9.48
CA LEU A 132 -8.50 9.09 -9.80
C LEU A 132 -7.52 9.93 -10.62
N VAL A 133 -6.25 10.01 -10.18
CA VAL A 133 -5.18 10.74 -10.88
C VAL A 133 -4.93 10.10 -12.25
N SER A 134 -4.82 8.78 -12.33
CA SER A 134 -4.59 8.07 -13.58
C SER A 134 -5.75 8.27 -14.57
N ALA A 135 -7.00 8.23 -14.10
CA ALA A 135 -8.17 8.51 -14.91
C ALA A 135 -8.21 9.96 -15.40
N LEU A 136 -7.82 10.93 -14.58
CA LEU A 136 -7.72 12.35 -14.96
C LEU A 136 -6.64 12.57 -16.03
N VAL A 137 -5.47 11.96 -15.86
CA VAL A 137 -4.33 12.09 -16.78
C VAL A 137 -4.62 11.39 -18.11
N LEU A 138 -5.10 10.15 -18.09
CA LEU A 138 -5.34 9.34 -19.29
C LEU A 138 -6.65 9.69 -20.02
N ARG A 139 -7.54 10.46 -19.39
CA ARG A 139 -8.69 11.09 -20.07
C ARG A 139 -8.25 12.02 -21.20
N ASN A 140 -7.06 12.64 -21.08
CA ASN A 140 -6.55 13.51 -22.13
C ASN A 140 -5.87 12.68 -23.24
N PRO A 141 -6.46 12.59 -24.45
CA PRO A 141 -5.89 11.79 -25.54
C PRO A 141 -4.55 12.32 -26.06
N ARG A 142 -4.15 13.54 -25.68
CA ARG A 142 -2.82 14.11 -26.00
C ARG A 142 -1.72 13.58 -25.09
N VAL A 143 -2.08 13.00 -23.94
CA VAL A 143 -1.10 12.44 -22.99
C VAL A 143 -0.85 10.98 -23.37
N LEU A 144 0.36 10.71 -23.86
CA LEU A 144 0.82 9.42 -24.37
C LEU A 144 -0.14 8.84 -25.43
N PRO A 145 -0.30 9.46 -26.61
CA PRO A 145 -1.15 8.93 -27.66
C PRO A 145 -0.72 7.50 -28.03
N ALA A 146 -1.69 6.63 -28.30
CA ALA A 146 -1.40 5.32 -28.87
C ALA A 146 -0.60 5.54 -30.16
N ARG A 147 0.63 5.01 -30.22
CA ARG A 147 1.36 5.01 -31.49
C ARG A 147 0.59 4.11 -32.44
N ALA A 148 0.09 4.71 -33.52
CA ALA A 148 -0.40 3.95 -34.67
C ALA A 148 0.75 3.06 -35.12
N GLY A 149 0.63 1.76 -34.85
CA GLY A 149 1.44 0.71 -35.45
C GLY A 149 0.76 0.24 -36.73
#